data_AF-A0A0D1CYV4-F1
#
_entry.id   AF-A0A0D1CYV4-F1
#
_cell.length_a   1.000
_cell.length_b   1.000
_cell.length_c   1.000
_cell.angle_alpha   90.00
_cell.angle_beta   90.00
_cell.angle_gamma   90.00
#
_symmetry.space_group_name_H-M   'P 1'
#
loop_
_entity.id
_entity.type
_entity.pdbx_description
1 polymer ?
#
loop_
_entity_poly.entity_id
_entity_poly.type
_entity_poly.pdbx_seq_one_letter_code
_entity_poly.pdbx_strand_id
1 'polypeptide(L)'
;MQLIIDGTSSSKLGWPKGPWMAQSAHAAISAIQVSLSSSLTQAYISPSNLASMHKVVLQTAASGKSKMTLRELSQKLTEARKAYQEAYAAKPSAQQIHEGDENEFPMHYLWVEQPENVPTCLAIAPNRKPASLKKILRSCTLVKD
;
A
#
# COMPACT_ATOMS: atom_id res chain seq x y z
N MET A 1 -8.15 0.34 -0.59
CA MET A 1 -6.75 0.80 -0.34
C MET A 1 -6.29 0.33 1.04
N GLN A 2 -4.99 0.15 1.25
CA GLN A 2 -4.41 -0.08 2.59
C GLN A 2 -3.46 1.06 2.95
N LEU A 3 -3.51 1.50 4.21
CA LEU A 3 -2.54 2.40 4.82
C LEU A 3 -1.79 1.61 5.89
N ILE A 4 -0.47 1.68 5.91
CA ILE A 4 0.37 0.90 6.79
C ILE A 4 1.35 1.83 7.51
N ILE A 5 1.31 1.82 8.84
CA ILE A 5 2.28 2.53 9.69
C ILE A 5 3.28 1.53 10.29
N ASP A 6 4.39 2.02 10.84
CA ASP A 6 5.33 1.16 11.57
C ASP A 6 4.73 0.77 12.92
N GLY A 7 4.73 -0.51 13.27
CA GLY A 7 4.19 -0.99 14.55
C GLY A 7 4.91 -0.45 15.79
N THR A 8 6.08 0.17 15.63
CA THR A 8 6.84 0.83 16.70
C THR A 8 6.70 2.36 16.69
N SER A 9 5.95 2.93 15.74
CA SER A 9 5.92 4.38 15.52
C SER A 9 5.25 5.17 16.64
N SER A 10 4.16 4.67 17.23
CA SER A 10 3.47 5.37 18.34
C SER A 10 4.41 5.58 19.53
N SER A 11 5.23 4.58 19.86
CA SER A 11 6.23 4.66 20.93
C SER A 11 7.46 5.49 20.56
N LYS A 12 7.85 5.53 19.28
CA LYS A 12 9.08 6.21 18.84
C LYS A 12 8.91 7.71 18.60
N LEU A 13 7.80 8.12 18.00
CA LEU A 13 7.58 9.50 17.57
C LEU A 13 6.80 10.32 18.60
N GLY A 14 6.05 9.66 19.51
CA GLY A 14 5.23 10.34 20.50
C GLY A 14 4.16 11.26 19.90
N TRP A 15 3.85 11.08 18.62
CA TRP A 15 2.93 11.98 17.90
C TRP A 15 1.48 11.80 18.37
N PRO A 16 0.74 12.90 18.55
CA PRO A 16 -0.71 12.83 18.69
C PRO A 16 -1.37 12.37 17.38
N LYS A 17 -2.70 12.17 17.40
CA LYS A 17 -3.44 11.68 16.22
C LYS A 17 -3.32 12.60 14.99
N GLY A 18 -3.21 13.91 15.18
CA GLY A 18 -3.18 14.91 14.11
C GLY A 18 -2.11 14.66 13.03
N PRO A 19 -0.81 14.60 13.38
CA PRO A 19 0.26 14.27 12.43
C PRO A 19 0.00 12.97 11.66
N TRP A 20 -0.44 11.90 12.34
CA TRP A 20 -0.75 10.63 11.67
C TRP A 20 -1.84 10.74 10.60
N MET A 21 -2.83 11.61 10.80
CA MET A 21 -3.85 11.90 9.79
C MET A 21 -3.23 12.55 8.55
N ALA A 22 -2.34 13.53 8.74
CA ALA A 22 -1.64 14.19 7.64
C ALA A 22 -0.76 13.21 6.86
N GLN A 23 0.06 12.41 7.54
CA GLN A 23 0.93 11.41 6.91
C GLN A 23 0.12 10.39 6.09
N SER A 24 -0.99 9.94 6.66
CA SER A 24 -1.91 8.99 6.02
C SER A 24 -2.54 9.60 4.76
N ALA A 25 -2.92 10.88 4.82
CA ALA A 25 -3.47 11.60 3.67
C ALA A 25 -2.42 11.76 2.56
N HIS A 26 -1.19 12.17 2.90
CA HIS A 26 -0.08 12.27 1.95
C HIS A 26 0.22 10.93 1.28
N ALA A 27 0.36 9.85 2.05
CA ALA A 27 0.59 8.53 1.48
C ALA A 27 -0.57 8.09 0.58
N ALA A 28 -1.83 8.31 1.00
CA ALA A 28 -3.01 7.93 0.22
C ALA A 28 -3.07 8.65 -1.14
N ILE A 29 -2.88 9.97 -1.16
CA ILE A 29 -2.93 10.73 -2.42
C ILE A 29 -1.77 10.36 -3.34
N SER A 30 -0.56 10.13 -2.81
CA SER A 30 0.57 9.66 -3.60
C SER A 30 0.31 8.28 -4.20
N ALA A 31 -0.26 7.34 -3.45
CA ALA A 31 -0.61 6.01 -3.96
C ALA A 31 -1.68 6.07 -5.06
N ILE A 32 -2.66 6.96 -4.94
CA ILE A 32 -3.65 7.22 -6.01
C ILE A 32 -2.93 7.78 -7.24
N GLN A 33 -2.11 8.81 -7.06
CA GLN A 33 -1.47 9.50 -8.17
C GLN A 33 -0.53 8.58 -8.98
N VAL A 34 0.30 7.79 -8.31
CA VAL A 34 1.21 6.87 -9.03
C VAL A 34 0.45 5.75 -9.77
N SER A 35 -0.77 5.44 -9.33
CA SER A 35 -1.60 4.38 -9.92
C SER A 35 -2.77 4.92 -10.74
N LEU A 36 -2.74 6.18 -11.17
CA LEU A 36 -3.88 6.84 -11.83
C LEU A 36 -4.30 6.17 -13.15
N SER A 37 -3.36 5.49 -13.81
CA SER A 37 -3.65 4.68 -15.02
C SER A 37 -4.32 3.34 -14.73
N SER A 38 -4.30 2.85 -13.48
CA SER A 38 -4.98 1.60 -13.13
C SER A 38 -6.50 1.80 -13.12
N SER A 39 -7.23 0.92 -13.80
CA SER A 39 -8.68 0.92 -13.81
C SER A 39 -9.28 0.70 -12.41
N LEU A 40 -8.59 -0.02 -11.52
CA LEU A 40 -9.00 -0.19 -10.12
C LEU A 40 -8.90 1.13 -9.34
N THR A 41 -7.88 1.95 -9.61
CA THR A 41 -7.75 3.28 -9.02
C THR A 41 -8.79 4.24 -9.58
N GLN A 42 -8.99 4.25 -10.90
CA GLN A 42 -10.02 5.07 -11.55
C GLN A 42 -11.42 4.74 -11.04
N ALA A 43 -11.76 3.46 -10.92
CA ALA A 43 -13.02 3.03 -10.34
C ALA A 43 -13.14 3.47 -8.86
N TYR A 44 -12.05 3.36 -8.09
CA TYR A 44 -12.02 3.75 -6.69
C TYR A 44 -12.30 5.25 -6.47
N ILE A 45 -11.76 6.13 -7.34
CA ILE A 45 -11.97 7.59 -7.27
C ILE A 45 -13.10 8.10 -8.17
N SER A 46 -13.87 7.21 -8.79
CA SER A 46 -14.99 7.59 -9.66
C SER A 46 -16.08 8.34 -8.86
N PRO A 47 -16.85 9.25 -9.50
CA PRO A 47 -17.89 10.01 -8.80
C PRO A 47 -18.89 9.14 -8.03
N SER A 48 -19.27 7.99 -8.58
CA SER A 48 -20.19 7.04 -7.95
C SER A 48 -19.59 6.30 -6.75
N ASN A 49 -18.26 6.23 -6.64
CA ASN A 49 -17.59 5.51 -5.54
C ASN A 49 -16.97 6.45 -4.48
N LEU A 50 -16.98 7.77 -4.68
CA LEU A 50 -16.38 8.72 -3.74
C LEU A 50 -16.95 8.57 -2.32
N ALA A 51 -18.26 8.35 -2.18
CA ALA A 51 -18.93 8.18 -0.90
C ALA A 51 -18.70 6.80 -0.23
N SER A 52 -18.19 5.82 -0.98
CA SER A 52 -17.97 4.43 -0.53
C SER A 52 -16.50 4.00 -0.55
N MET A 53 -15.57 4.94 -0.70
CA MET A 53 -14.14 4.66 -0.64
C MET A 53 -13.74 4.04 0.70
N HIS A 54 -13.12 2.87 0.65
CA HIS A 54 -12.69 2.14 1.84
C HIS A 54 -11.17 2.02 1.97
N LYS A 55 -10.67 2.38 3.16
CA LYS A 55 -9.26 2.24 3.57
C LYS A 55 -9.17 1.31 4.77
N VAL A 56 -8.23 0.38 4.74
CA VAL A 56 -7.85 -0.43 5.91
C VAL A 56 -6.55 0.11 6.46
N VAL A 57 -6.49 0.37 7.77
CA VAL A 57 -5.27 0.80 8.44
C VAL A 57 -4.62 -0.39 9.13
N LEU A 58 -3.38 -0.68 8.75
CA LEU A 58 -2.56 -1.74 9.29
C LEU A 58 -1.29 -1.16 9.93
N GLN A 59 -0.60 -1.98 10.70
CA GLN A 59 0.74 -1.73 11.19
C GLN A 59 1.64 -2.93 10.91
N THR A 60 2.92 -2.67 10.67
CA THR A 60 3.92 -3.72 10.58
C THR A 60 4.08 -4.44 11.93
N ALA A 61 4.56 -5.68 11.92
CA ALA A 61 4.87 -6.37 13.17
C ALA A 61 6.01 -5.63 13.91
N ALA A 62 5.75 -5.23 15.16
CA ALA A 62 6.70 -4.49 15.99
C ALA A 62 7.78 -5.38 16.63
N SER A 63 7.47 -6.66 16.85
CA SER A 63 8.31 -7.60 17.58
C SER A 63 8.26 -9.02 17.01
N GLY A 64 9.13 -9.90 17.53
CA GLY A 64 9.17 -11.31 17.19
C GLY A 64 9.80 -11.60 15.82
N LYS A 65 9.68 -12.86 15.37
CA LYS A 65 10.30 -13.36 14.11
C LYS A 65 9.77 -12.67 12.85
N SER A 66 8.61 -12.04 12.93
CA SER A 66 7.97 -11.35 11.80
C SER A 66 8.18 -9.84 11.81
N LYS A 67 8.99 -9.32 12.76
CA LYS A 67 9.31 -7.89 12.87
C LYS A 67 9.73 -7.33 11.51
N MET A 68 9.18 -6.17 11.15
CA MET A 68 9.42 -5.58 9.85
C MET A 68 9.22 -4.06 9.89
N THR A 69 10.09 -3.33 9.20
CA THR A 69 9.99 -1.89 8.99
C THR A 69 9.19 -1.56 7.73
N LEU A 70 8.73 -0.31 7.61
CA LEU A 70 8.08 0.17 6.38
C LEU A 70 8.99 0.14 5.14
N ARG A 71 10.31 0.36 5.31
CA ARG A 71 11.28 0.30 4.19
C ARG A 71 11.40 -1.11 3.65
N GLU A 72 11.57 -2.09 4.53
CA GLU A 72 11.60 -3.50 4.13
C GLU A 72 10.28 -3.92 3.48
N LEU A 73 9.13 -3.42 3.98
CA LEU A 73 7.83 -3.76 3.39
C LEU A 73 7.70 -3.17 2.00
N SER A 74 8.09 -1.91 1.82
CA SER A 74 8.16 -1.25 0.53
C SER A 74 9.03 -2.03 -0.46
N GLN A 75 10.20 -2.51 -0.02
CA GLN A 75 11.08 -3.31 -0.86
C GLN A 75 10.41 -4.61 -1.33
N LYS A 76 9.79 -5.38 -0.42
CA LYS A 76 9.07 -6.61 -0.79
C LYS A 76 7.93 -6.36 -1.78
N LEU A 77 7.21 -5.24 -1.61
CA LEU A 77 6.14 -4.84 -2.53
C LEU A 77 6.70 -4.45 -3.91
N THR A 78 7.82 -3.73 -3.96
CA THR A 78 8.52 -3.37 -5.22
C THR A 78 8.96 -4.63 -5.97
N GLU A 79 9.62 -5.57 -5.28
CA GLU A 79 10.08 -6.83 -5.87
C GLU A 79 8.90 -7.65 -6.42
N ALA A 80 7.80 -7.74 -5.67
CA ALA A 80 6.61 -8.45 -6.10
C ALA A 80 5.89 -7.79 -7.29
N ARG A 81 5.83 -6.44 -7.35
CA ARG A 81 5.30 -5.72 -8.53
C ARG A 81 6.17 -5.95 -9.75
N LYS A 82 7.50 -5.91 -9.60
CA LYS A 82 8.43 -6.19 -10.69
C LYS A 82 8.23 -7.60 -11.25
N ALA A 83 8.16 -8.61 -10.38
CA ALA A 83 7.90 -9.99 -10.79
C ALA A 83 6.54 -10.14 -11.49
N TYR A 84 5.50 -9.43 -11.05
CA TYR A 84 4.21 -9.38 -11.73
C TYR A 84 4.33 -8.77 -13.14
N GLN A 85 5.05 -7.66 -13.29
CA GLN A 85 5.23 -6.98 -14.58
C GLN A 85 6.01 -7.85 -15.57
N GLU A 86 7.08 -8.51 -15.12
CA GLU A 86 7.86 -9.44 -15.95
C GLU A 86 7.00 -10.62 -16.40
N ALA A 87 6.24 -11.22 -15.48
CA ALA A 87 5.34 -12.32 -15.81
C ALA A 87 4.21 -11.88 -16.75
N TYR A 88 3.73 -10.64 -16.65
CA TYR A 88 2.71 -10.09 -17.55
C TYR A 88 3.29 -9.81 -18.94
N ALA A 89 4.48 -9.22 -19.03
CA ALA A 89 5.16 -8.90 -20.29
C ALA A 89 5.54 -10.17 -21.08
N ALA A 90 5.83 -11.28 -20.38
CA ALA A 90 6.12 -12.56 -21.00
C ALA A 90 4.88 -13.28 -21.58
N LYS A 91 3.65 -12.82 -21.30
CA LYS A 91 2.44 -13.43 -21.85
C LYS A 91 2.30 -13.09 -23.34
N PRO A 92 1.92 -14.06 -24.19
CA PRO A 92 1.52 -13.78 -25.57
C PRO A 92 0.44 -12.70 -25.61
N SER A 93 0.44 -11.86 -26.64
CA SER A 93 -0.53 -10.75 -26.80
C SER A 93 -1.99 -11.19 -26.68
N ALA A 94 -2.33 -12.39 -27.16
CA ALA A 94 -3.67 -12.98 -27.05
C ALA A 94 -4.05 -13.44 -25.62
N GLN A 95 -3.08 -13.51 -24.70
CA GLN A 95 -3.23 -13.93 -23.29
C GLN A 95 -2.87 -12.80 -22.31
N GLN A 96 -2.51 -11.62 -22.82
CA GLN A 96 -2.37 -10.43 -22.01
C GLN A 96 -3.74 -10.08 -21.42
N ILE A 97 -3.82 -10.11 -20.10
CA ILE A 97 -5.06 -9.89 -19.37
C ILE A 97 -5.40 -8.41 -19.44
N HIS A 98 -6.64 -8.05 -19.75
CA HIS A 98 -7.08 -6.65 -19.79
C HIS A 98 -6.70 -5.88 -18.51
N GLU A 99 -6.29 -4.62 -18.66
CA GLU A 99 -6.05 -3.69 -17.55
C GLU A 99 -7.23 -3.72 -16.55
N GLY A 100 -6.96 -4.08 -15.29
CA GLY A 100 -8.00 -4.28 -14.28
C GLY A 100 -8.29 -5.72 -13.86
N ASP A 101 -7.41 -6.66 -14.21
CA ASP A 101 -7.41 -8.02 -13.68
C ASP A 101 -7.55 -8.03 -12.14
N GLU A 102 -8.41 -8.90 -11.62
CA GLU A 102 -8.52 -9.15 -10.18
C GLU A 102 -7.19 -9.58 -9.56
N ASN A 103 -6.27 -10.12 -10.37
CA ASN A 103 -4.94 -10.54 -9.95
C ASN A 103 -3.85 -9.48 -10.16
N GLU A 104 -4.19 -8.25 -10.58
CA GLU A 104 -3.21 -7.18 -10.69
C GLU A 104 -2.51 -6.95 -9.33
N PHE A 105 -1.17 -7.03 -9.33
CA PHE A 105 -0.39 -6.67 -8.15
C PHE A 105 -0.35 -5.14 -8.01
N PRO A 106 -0.87 -4.51 -6.95
CA PRO A 106 -0.99 -3.06 -6.92
C PRO A 106 0.33 -2.32 -6.78
N MET A 107 0.35 -1.08 -7.25
CA MET A 107 1.41 -0.12 -6.90
C MET A 107 1.27 0.31 -5.44
N HIS A 108 2.36 0.81 -4.88
CA HIS A 108 2.40 1.41 -3.54
C HIS A 108 3.27 2.65 -3.51
N TYR A 109 3.12 3.44 -2.45
CA TYR A 109 3.95 4.60 -2.17
C TYR A 109 4.36 4.61 -0.70
N LEU A 110 5.66 4.84 -0.43
CA LEU A 110 6.17 5.03 0.91
C LEU A 110 6.36 6.52 1.18
N TRP A 111 5.50 7.11 2.01
CA TRP A 111 5.65 8.47 2.47
C TRP A 111 6.78 8.56 3.51
N VAL A 112 7.74 9.44 3.25
CA VAL A 112 8.89 9.72 4.09
C VAL A 112 8.82 11.17 4.51
N GLU A 113 8.63 11.39 5.81
CA GLU A 113 8.51 12.72 6.38
C GLU A 113 9.85 13.45 6.36
N GLN A 114 9.79 14.74 6.01
CA GLN A 114 10.93 15.66 6.01
C GLN A 114 10.82 16.64 7.18
N PRO A 115 11.93 17.16 7.71
CA PRO A 115 13.32 16.94 7.27
C PRO A 115 13.99 15.67 7.83
N GLU A 116 13.37 14.96 8.77
CA GLU A 116 14.00 13.84 9.49
C GLU A 116 14.19 12.58 8.64
N ASN A 117 13.63 12.55 7.42
CA ASN A 117 13.69 11.42 6.49
C ASN A 117 13.12 10.11 7.08
N VAL A 118 12.07 10.24 7.88
CA VAL A 118 11.43 9.13 8.60
C VAL A 118 10.28 8.56 7.78
N PRO A 119 10.30 7.27 7.41
CA PRO A 119 9.14 6.62 6.81
C PRO A 119 8.00 6.55 7.82
N THR A 120 6.87 7.17 7.50
CA THR A 120 5.75 7.30 8.44
C THR A 120 4.52 6.53 7.99
N CYS A 121 4.20 6.55 6.70
CA CYS A 121 3.06 5.80 6.18
C CYS A 121 3.36 5.21 4.80
N LEU A 122 3.07 3.93 4.61
CA LEU A 122 3.04 3.27 3.32
C LEU A 122 1.59 3.12 2.88
N ALA A 123 1.26 3.56 1.67
CA ALA A 123 -0.06 3.36 1.09
C ALA A 123 0.02 2.40 -0.10
N ILE A 124 -0.88 1.42 -0.12
CA ILE A 124 -1.06 0.50 -1.25
C ILE A 124 -2.29 0.94 -2.02
N ALA A 125 -2.13 1.12 -3.33
CA ALA A 125 -3.17 1.58 -4.24
C ALA A 125 -4.45 0.72 -4.15
N PRO A 126 -5.62 1.23 -4.55
CA PRO A 126 -6.85 0.44 -4.66
C PRO A 126 -6.63 -0.89 -5.41
N ASN A 127 -7.11 -1.99 -4.84
CA ASN A 127 -6.83 -3.33 -5.33
C ASN A 127 -7.88 -4.36 -4.87
N ARG A 128 -7.88 -5.53 -5.52
CA ARG A 128 -8.74 -6.68 -5.19
C ARG A 128 -8.08 -7.70 -4.25
N LYS A 129 -6.98 -7.31 -3.58
CA LYS A 129 -6.20 -8.12 -2.63
C LYS A 129 -5.73 -9.45 -3.26
N PRO A 130 -4.85 -9.40 -4.29
CA PRO A 130 -4.32 -10.61 -4.90
C PRO A 130 -3.59 -11.49 -3.88
N ALA A 131 -3.52 -12.80 -4.14
CA ALA A 131 -2.98 -13.77 -3.18
C ALA A 131 -1.52 -13.47 -2.77
N SER A 132 -0.70 -13.00 -3.71
CA SER A 132 0.67 -12.55 -3.47
C SER A 132 0.74 -11.37 -2.50
N LEU A 133 -0.16 -10.38 -2.63
CA LEU A 133 -0.27 -9.27 -1.68
C LEU A 133 -0.70 -9.76 -0.29
N LYS A 134 -1.74 -10.62 -0.22
CA LYS A 134 -2.20 -11.20 1.05
C LYS A 134 -1.08 -11.94 1.77
N LYS A 135 -0.21 -12.65 1.03
CA LYS A 135 0.96 -13.34 1.59
C LYS A 135 1.97 -12.35 2.19
N ILE A 136 2.28 -11.25 1.50
CA ILE A 136 3.20 -10.21 1.99
C ILE A 136 2.66 -9.53 3.24
N LEU A 137 1.36 -9.20 3.26
CA LEU A 137 0.71 -8.49 4.36
C LEU A 137 0.33 -9.39 5.54
N ARG A 138 0.60 -10.70 5.50
CA ARG A 138 0.20 -11.66 6.54
C ARG A 138 0.73 -11.29 7.93
N SER A 139 1.90 -10.66 8.01
CA SER A 139 2.49 -10.20 9.29
C SER A 139 1.99 -8.83 9.73
N CYS A 140 1.31 -8.08 8.85
CA CYS A 140 0.72 -6.80 9.21
C CYS A 140 -0.60 -7.04 9.95
N THR A 141 -0.86 -6.26 10.99
CA THR A 141 -2.09 -6.38 11.80
C THR A 141 -2.88 -5.09 11.75
N LEU A 142 -4.18 -5.14 12.05
CA LEU A 142 -4.98 -3.92 12.18
C LEU A 142 -4.39 -3.03 13.29
N VAL A 143 -4.31 -1.73 13.03
CA VAL A 143 -4.04 -0.76 14.11
C VAL A 143 -5.19 -0.86 15.10
N LYS A 144 -4.85 -1.07 16.37
CA LYS A 144 -5.81 -1.03 17.48
C LYS A 144 -5.72 0.35 18.11
N ASP A 145 -6.86 0.92 18.49
CA ASP A 145 -6.95 2.15 19.28
C ASP A 145 -6.28 1.98 20.65
#